data_AF-A0A838NHT1-F1
#
_entry.id   AF-A0A838NHT1-F1
#
_cell.length_a   1.000
_cell.length_b   1.000
_cell.length_c   1.000
_cell.angle_alpha   90.00
_cell.angle_beta   90.00
_cell.angle_gamma   90.00
#
_symmetry.space_group_name_H-M   'P 1'
#
loop_
_entity.id
_entity.type
_entity.pdbx_description
1 polymer ?
#
loop_
_entity_poly.entity_id
_entity_poly.type
_entity_poly.pdbx_seq_one_letter_code
_entity_poly.pdbx_strand_id
1 'polypeptide(L)' 'MYYAGLDLHRKYFTLCVLTREGQVVCDHRRLPADLEPLTSILREVGGPVTVTVEATLQWAWL' A
#
# COMPACT_ATOMS: atom_id res chain seq x y z
N MET A 1 10.71 -0.27 -9.88
CA MET A 1 10.33 -1.26 -8.86
C MET A 1 9.94 -0.47 -7.63
N TYR A 2 8.77 -0.74 -7.09
CA TYR A 2 8.22 -0.04 -5.93
C TYR A 2 7.85 -1.05 -4.85
N TYR A 3 7.77 -0.56 -3.62
CA TYR A 3 7.37 -1.35 -2.45
C TYR A 3 6.20 -0.66 -1.77
N ALA A 4 5.09 -1.37 -1.64
CA ALA A 4 3.90 -0.86 -0.96
C ALA A 4 3.74 -1.56 0.39
N GLY A 5 3.61 -0.77 1.46
CA GLY A 5 3.16 -1.24 2.76
C GLY A 5 1.68 -0.94 2.94
N LEU A 6 0.88 -1.97 3.21
CA LEU A 6 -0.53 -1.86 3.55
C LEU A 6 -0.74 -2.23 5.01
N ASP A 7 -1.39 -1.36 5.76
CA ASP A 7 -1.85 -1.64 7.12
C ASP A 7 -3.38 -1.66 7.14
N LEU A 8 -3.94 -2.87 7.34
CA LEU A 8 -5.36 -3.14 7.26
C LEU A 8 -6.05 -2.99 8.62
N HIS A 9 -7.05 -2.10 8.66
CA HIS A 9 -7.99 -1.96 9.77
C HIS A 9 -9.39 -2.38 9.33
N ARG A 10 -10.29 -2.57 10.29
CA ARG A 10 -11.67 -3.04 10.01
C ARG A 10 -12.45 -2.15 9.04
N LYS A 11 -12.21 -0.83 9.03
CA LYS A 11 -13.00 0.16 8.28
C LYS A 11 -12.17 0.95 7.28
N TYR A 12 -10.86 0.85 7.35
CA TYR A 12 -9.94 1.63 6.54
C TYR A 12 -8.62 0.90 6.39
N PHE A 13 -7.77 1.37 5.49
CA PHE A 13 -6.37 0.98 5.45
C PHE A 13 -5.46 2.20 5.31
N THR A 14 -4.18 1.98 5.59
CA THR A 14 -3.11 2.92 5.30
C THR A 14 -2.23 2.32 4.22
N LEU A 15 -1.76 3.15 3.29
CA LEU A 15 -0.88 2.78 2.19
C LEU A 15 0.31 3.72 2.15
N CYS A 16 1.51 3.15 2.16
CA CYS A 16 2.75 3.87 1.87
C CYS A 16 3.46 3.17 0.71
N VAL A 17 3.93 3.92 -0.28
CA VAL A 17 4.70 3.40 -1.41
C VAL A 17 6.07 4.07 -1.44
N LEU A 18 7.09 3.22 -1.53
CA LEU A 18 8.49 3.60 -1.61
C LEU A 18 9.08 3.22 -2.96
N THR A 19 10.03 4.02 -3.46
CA THR A 19 10.97 3.57 -4.49
C THR A 19 11.96 2.56 -3.90
N ARG A 20 12.74 1.90 -4.77
CA ARG A 20 13.83 1.02 -4.34
C ARG A 20 14.90 1.73 -3.52
N GLU A 21 15.07 3.03 -3.75
CA GLU A 21 16.02 3.90 -3.07
C GLU A 21 15.49 4.39 -1.71
N GLY A 22 14.27 3.99 -1.32
CA GLY A 22 13.64 4.33 -0.05
C GLY A 22 12.92 5.67 -0.05
N GLN A 23 12.72 6.30 -1.21
CA GLN A 23 11.95 7.54 -1.29
C GLN A 23 10.45 7.27 -1.22
N VAL A 24 9.74 7.95 -0.33
CA VAL A 24 8.27 7.94 -0.28
C VAL A 24 7.72 8.68 -1.49
N VAL A 25 6.90 7.99 -2.29
CA VAL A 25 6.22 8.56 -3.46
C VAL A 25 4.71 8.63 -3.29
N CYS A 26 4.16 7.95 -2.30
CA CYS A 26 2.75 7.95 -1.96
C CYS A 26 2.60 7.61 -0.47
N ASP A 27 1.81 8.40 0.26
CA ASP A 27 1.43 8.14 1.66
C ASP A 27 -0.04 8.57 1.83
N HIS A 28 -0.92 7.59 1.96
CA HIS A 28 -2.33 7.79 2.22
C HIS A 28 -2.75 7.09 3.51
N ARG A 29 -3.46 7.81 4.35
CA ARG A 29 -3.97 7.32 5.63
C ARG A 29 -5.47 7.21 5.59
N ARG A 30 -5.98 6.18 6.27
CA ARG A 30 -7.43 5.98 6.49
C ARG A 30 -8.25 5.95 5.19
N LEU A 31 -7.70 5.35 4.13
CA LEU A 31 -8.46 5.08 2.91
C LEU A 31 -9.62 4.12 3.21
N PRO A 32 -10.78 4.27 2.57
CA PRO A 32 -11.87 3.31 2.72
C PRO A 32 -11.38 1.89 2.47
N ALA A 33 -11.82 0.91 3.28
CA ALA A 33 -11.49 -0.50 3.10
C ALA A 33 -12.21 -1.11 1.88
N ASP A 34 -11.90 -0.59 0.69
CA ASP A 34 -12.41 -0.98 -0.62
C ASP A 34 -11.23 -1.20 -1.57
N LEU A 35 -11.41 -2.06 -2.56
CA LEU A 35 -10.44 -2.36 -3.61
C LEU A 35 -10.28 -1.22 -4.60
N GLU A 36 -11.33 -0.43 -4.87
CA GLU A 36 -11.26 0.62 -5.89
C GLU A 36 -10.18 1.69 -5.56
N PRO A 37 -10.14 2.30 -4.36
CA PRO A 37 -9.09 3.26 -4.02
C PRO A 37 -7.69 2.67 -4.12
N LEU A 38 -7.49 1.43 -3.64
CA LEU A 38 -6.21 0.74 -3.69
C LEU A 38 -5.73 0.55 -5.14
N THR A 39 -6.61 0.01 -5.99
CA THR A 39 -6.26 -0.26 -7.39
C THR A 39 -6.04 1.01 -8.19
N SER A 40 -6.76 2.09 -7.92
CA SER A 40 -6.51 3.40 -8.54
C SER A 40 -5.10 3.89 -8.22
N ILE A 41 -4.73 3.92 -6.92
CA ILE A 41 -3.42 4.41 -6.48
C ILE A 41 -2.29 3.55 -7.06
N LEU A 42 -2.41 2.22 -6.99
CA LEU A 42 -1.37 1.33 -7.51
C LEU A 42 -1.17 1.44 -9.03
N ARG A 43 -2.21 1.79 -9.79
CA ARG A 43 -2.08 2.07 -11.24
C ARG A 43 -1.29 3.34 -11.52
N GLU A 44 -1.41 4.36 -10.67
CA GLU A 44 -0.69 5.64 -10.83
C GLU A 44 0.82 5.52 -10.58
N VAL A 45 1.26 4.53 -9.79
CA VAL A 45 2.69 4.28 -9.51
C VAL A 45 3.49 3.92 -10.77
N GLY A 46 2.82 3.45 -11.84
CA GLY A 46 3.41 3.35 -13.18
C GLY A 46 4.52 2.29 -13.33
N GLY A 47 4.59 1.30 -12.44
CA GLY A 47 5.59 0.23 -12.51
C GLY A 47 5.26 -0.96 -11.61
N PRO A 48 6.09 -2.02 -11.63
CA PRO A 48 5.88 -3.19 -10.77
C PRO A 48 6.02 -2.80 -9.29
N VAL A 49 5.07 -3.28 -8.49
CA VAL A 49 4.97 -3.06 -7.04
C VAL A 49 5.02 -4.40 -6.33
N THR A 50 5.94 -4.56 -5.37
CA THR A 50 5.88 -5.63 -4.37
C THR A 50 5.12 -5.12 -3.16
N VAL A 51 4.20 -5.93 -2.63
CA VAL A 51 3.32 -5.49 -1.55
C VAL A 51 3.66 -6.27 -0.28
N THR A 52 3.71 -5.56 0.85
CA THR A 52 3.65 -6.17 2.17
C THR A 52 2.38 -5.70 2.87
N VAL A 53 1.71 -6.63 3.55
CA VAL A 53 0.43 -6.38 4.21
C VAL A 53 0.57 -6.73 5.68
N GLU A 54 0.23 -5.77 6.53
CA GLU A 54 -0.10 -6.00 7.93
C GLU A 54 -1.59 -6.28 8.05
N ALA A 55 -1.91 -7.49 8.50
CA ALA A 55 -3.25 -7.87 8.89
C ALA A 55 -3.28 -8.14 10.38
N THR A 56 -3.95 -7.28 11.13
CA THR A 56 -4.02 -7.30 12.61
C THR A 56 -2.67 -7.09 13.29
N LEU A 57 -1.87 -8.14 13.46
CA LEU A 57 -0.57 -8.14 14.15
C LEU A 57 0.52 -8.86 13.35
N GLN A 58 0.24 -9.26 12.11
CA GLN A 58 1.13 -10.10 11.31
C GLN A 58 1.39 -9.48 9.96
N TRP A 59 2.62 -9.64 9.48
CA TRP A 59 3.08 -9.14 8.19
C TRP A 59 3.28 -10.28 7.20
N ALA A 60 2.83 -10.07 5.97
CA ALA A 60 3.03 -11.01 4.87
C ALA A 60 3.38 -10.28 3.57
N TRP A 61 4.26 -10.90 2.78
CA TRP A 61 4.58 -10.46 1.43
C TRP A 61 3.60 -11.07 0.42
N LEU A 62 3.15 -10.27 -0.54
CA LEU A 62 2.29 -10.66 -1.65
C LEU A 62 2.99 -10.42 -3.00
#